data_AF-A0A7V5YTH6-F1
#
_entry.id   AF-A0A7V5YTH6-F1
#
_cell.length_a   1.000
_cell.length_b   1.000
_cell.length_c   1.000
_cell.angle_alpha   90.00
_cell.angle_beta   90.00
_cell.angle_gamma   90.00
#
_symmetry.space_group_name_H-M   'P 1'
#
loop_
_entity.id
_entity.type
_entity.pdbx_description
1 polymer ?
#
loop_
_entity_poly.entity_id
_entity_poly.type
_entity_poly.pdbx_seq_one_letter_code
_entity_poly.pdbx_strand_id
1 'polypeptide(L)'
;MRVMRKRARFDGRTGNAIIEFALVSTVSIPLLVGTVTVGHLLVRAIQVTQVSRDAGHMYARYVDFSLPANQELIVRLARGLGMSRTGGYGKVILSKVMKVGPEECAGAGLSLAECTNYNFPVILQRIVIGNANLRPSALGEPNPSLLDAQGNVTSYLREPSARAVNFDAILRLEPGELAYVSEAYFEAPWLRFPGFLDQTGVYARTIF
;
A
#
# COMPACT_ATOMS: atom_id res chain seq x y z
N MET A 1 -72.39 -5.88 55.57
CA MET A 1 -70.97 -5.48 55.47
C MET A 1 -70.48 -5.83 54.06
N ARG A 2 -70.31 -4.84 53.17
CA ARG A 2 -70.03 -5.07 51.74
C ARG A 2 -68.52 -4.91 51.50
N VAL A 3 -67.82 -6.01 51.25
CA VAL A 3 -66.37 -6.00 50.98
C VAL A 3 -66.14 -5.49 49.54
N MET A 4 -65.59 -4.28 49.40
CA MET A 4 -65.10 -3.76 48.13
C MET A 4 -63.77 -4.43 47.78
N ARG A 5 -63.79 -5.32 46.79
CA ARG A 5 -62.58 -5.95 46.22
C ARG A 5 -61.97 -4.99 45.20
N LYS A 6 -60.90 -4.27 45.56
CA LYS A 6 -60.11 -3.46 44.62
C LYS A 6 -59.50 -4.40 43.57
N ARG A 7 -59.97 -4.32 42.32
CA ARG A 7 -59.28 -4.92 41.17
C ARG A 7 -58.06 -4.05 40.85
N ALA A 8 -56.86 -4.56 41.11
CA ALA A 8 -55.64 -3.98 40.57
C ALA A 8 -55.68 -4.14 39.04
N ARG A 9 -55.82 -3.04 38.30
CA ARG A 9 -55.59 -3.02 36.86
C ARG A 9 -54.08 -3.03 36.65
N PHE A 10 -53.53 -4.14 36.17
CA PHE A 10 -52.24 -4.12 35.52
C PHE A 10 -52.45 -3.48 34.15
N ASP A 11 -52.09 -2.20 34.03
CA ASP A 11 -52.05 -1.52 32.74
C ASP A 11 -51.06 -2.25 31.82
N GLY A 12 -51.54 -2.71 30.67
CA GLY A 12 -50.79 -3.45 29.66
C GLY A 12 -49.77 -2.60 28.90
N ARG A 13 -48.80 -2.01 29.62
CA ARG A 13 -47.62 -1.35 29.04
C ARG A 13 -46.48 -2.35 28.87
N THR A 14 -46.66 -3.33 27.99
CA THR A 14 -45.64 -4.41 27.79
C THR A 14 -45.21 -4.61 26.33
N GLY A 15 -45.50 -3.67 25.43
CA GLY A 15 -45.15 -3.80 24.00
C GLY A 15 -44.33 -2.66 23.38
N ASN A 16 -44.31 -1.46 23.97
CA ASN A 16 -43.72 -0.29 23.30
C ASN A 16 -42.18 -0.31 23.30
N ALA A 17 -41.56 -0.82 24.37
CA ALA A 17 -40.11 -0.82 24.53
C ALA A 17 -39.38 -1.71 23.50
N ILE A 18 -40.01 -2.78 23.03
CA ILE A 18 -39.41 -3.68 22.03
C ILE A 18 -39.38 -3.01 20.65
N ILE A 19 -40.44 -2.29 20.28
CA ILE A 19 -40.52 -1.55 19.01
C ILE A 19 -39.56 -0.37 19.01
N GLU A 20 -39.46 0.37 20.13
CA GLU A 20 -38.51 1.47 20.29
C GLU A 20 -37.06 0.97 20.23
N PHE A 21 -36.74 -0.14 20.88
CA PHE A 21 -35.43 -0.78 20.79
C PHE A 21 -35.13 -1.29 19.37
N ALA A 22 -36.12 -1.83 18.66
CA ALA A 22 -35.97 -2.26 17.27
C ALA A 22 -35.65 -1.07 16.34
N LEU A 23 -36.32 0.07 16.54
CA LEU A 23 -36.07 1.29 15.76
C LEU A 23 -34.68 1.88 16.04
N VAL A 24 -34.27 1.95 17.31
CA VAL A 24 -32.93 2.44 17.69
C VAL A 24 -31.85 1.49 17.21
N SER A 25 -32.00 0.17 17.40
CA SER A 25 -31.00 -0.82 16.99
C SER A 25 -30.77 -0.85 15.48
N THR A 26 -31.79 -0.57 14.67
CA THR A 26 -31.68 -0.47 13.20
C THR A 26 -30.67 0.60 12.78
N VAL A 27 -30.51 1.67 13.56
CA VAL A 27 -29.53 2.75 13.30
C VAL A 27 -28.22 2.53 14.06
N SER A 28 -28.31 2.12 15.33
CA SER A 28 -27.13 1.96 16.19
C SER A 28 -26.23 0.80 15.76
N ILE A 29 -26.77 -0.33 15.29
CA ILE A 29 -25.97 -1.49 14.88
C ILE A 29 -25.10 -1.16 13.65
N PRO A 30 -25.64 -0.62 12.53
CA PRO A 30 -24.81 -0.23 11.39
C PRO A 30 -23.77 0.82 11.75
N LEU A 31 -24.11 1.77 12.64
CA LEU A 31 -23.16 2.80 13.08
C LEU A 31 -22.00 2.18 13.88
N LEU A 32 -22.28 1.29 14.82
CA LEU A 32 -21.25 0.59 15.60
C LEU A 32 -20.34 -0.25 14.69
N VAL A 33 -20.93 -1.05 13.80
CA VAL A 33 -20.15 -1.83 12.83
C VAL A 33 -19.28 -0.90 11.97
N GLY A 34 -19.85 0.19 11.44
CA GLY A 34 -19.11 1.19 10.67
C GLY A 34 -17.91 1.78 11.42
N THR A 35 -18.09 2.16 12.70
CA THR A 35 -16.99 2.70 13.51
C THR A 35 -15.87 1.69 13.76
N VAL A 36 -16.22 0.42 14.04
CA VAL A 36 -15.24 -0.66 14.24
C VAL A 36 -14.49 -0.95 12.94
N THR A 37 -15.20 -0.99 11.81
CA THR A 37 -14.63 -1.17 10.48
C THR A 37 -13.62 -0.05 10.14
N VAL A 38 -13.99 1.22 10.35
CA VAL A 38 -13.08 2.36 10.12
C VAL A 38 -11.90 2.33 11.08
N GLY A 39 -12.11 1.97 12.35
CA GLY A 39 -11.03 1.80 13.33
C GLY A 39 -10.02 0.73 12.92
N HIS A 40 -10.48 -0.42 12.45
CA HIS A 40 -9.60 -1.48 11.98
C HIS A 40 -8.84 -1.10 10.70
N LEU A 41 -9.47 -0.34 9.80
CA LEU A 41 -8.81 0.25 8.63
C LEU A 41 -7.68 1.20 9.03
N LEU A 42 -7.93 2.08 10.01
CA LEU A 42 -6.94 3.03 10.48
C LEU A 42 -5.72 2.34 11.08
N VAL A 43 -5.92 1.33 11.94
CA VAL A 43 -4.82 0.53 12.50
C VAL A 43 -3.99 -0.11 11.39
N ARG A 44 -4.66 -0.69 10.38
CA ARG A 44 -3.96 -1.27 9.24
C ARG A 44 -3.20 -0.22 8.43
N ALA A 45 -3.77 0.97 8.25
CA ALA A 45 -3.11 2.07 7.56
C ALA A 45 -1.81 2.49 8.24
N ILE A 46 -1.82 2.56 9.58
CA ILE A 46 -0.62 2.84 10.37
C ILE A 46 0.41 1.72 10.20
N GLN A 47 0.01 0.46 10.32
CA GLN A 47 0.93 -0.70 10.15
C GLN A 47 1.58 -0.73 8.77
N VAL A 48 0.80 -0.52 7.70
CA VAL A 48 1.33 -0.51 6.32
C VAL A 48 2.30 0.66 6.10
N THR A 49 2.01 1.82 6.70
CA THR A 49 2.92 2.98 6.65
C THR A 49 4.23 2.70 7.38
N GLN A 50 4.18 2.02 8.53
CA GLN A 50 5.38 1.60 9.28
C GLN A 50 6.21 0.62 8.47
N VAL A 51 5.58 -0.40 7.86
CA VAL A 51 6.29 -1.37 6.99
C VAL A 51 6.96 -0.65 5.82
N SER A 52 6.25 0.26 5.15
CA SER A 52 6.80 1.05 4.04
C SER A 52 8.04 1.85 4.49
N ARG A 53 7.92 2.55 5.62
CA ARG A 53 9.01 3.38 6.18
C ARG A 53 10.22 2.54 6.57
N ASP A 54 10.01 1.46 7.31
CA ASP A 54 11.11 0.63 7.83
C ASP A 54 11.82 -0.11 6.69
N ALA A 55 11.07 -0.65 5.73
CA ALA A 55 11.62 -1.27 4.53
C ALA A 55 12.44 -0.26 3.71
N GLY A 56 11.91 0.95 3.52
CA GLY A 56 12.60 1.98 2.76
C GLY A 56 13.84 2.53 3.46
N HIS A 57 13.82 2.70 4.78
CA HIS A 57 15.02 3.07 5.53
C HIS A 57 16.13 2.03 5.45
N MET A 58 15.79 0.74 5.53
CA MET A 58 16.78 -0.33 5.34
C MET A 58 17.33 -0.32 3.92
N TYR A 59 16.46 -0.13 2.92
CA TYR A 59 16.86 -0.11 1.51
C TYR A 59 17.76 1.08 1.17
N ALA A 60 17.42 2.28 1.67
CA ALA A 60 18.24 3.49 1.53
C ALA A 60 19.62 3.37 2.22
N ARG A 61 19.74 2.49 3.23
CA ARG A 61 21.01 2.16 3.90
C ARG A 61 21.74 0.97 3.26
N TYR A 62 21.45 0.68 1.99
CA TYR A 62 22.12 -0.34 1.18
C TYR A 62 21.92 -1.79 1.67
N VAL A 63 20.82 -2.08 2.38
CA VAL A 63 20.43 -3.47 2.61
C VAL A 63 19.96 -4.08 1.29
N ASP A 64 20.61 -5.17 0.87
CA ASP A 64 20.30 -5.84 -0.38
C ASP A 64 19.07 -6.76 -0.26
N PHE A 65 17.94 -6.32 -0.77
CA PHE A 65 16.69 -7.09 -0.77
C PHE A 65 16.55 -8.04 -1.96
N SER A 66 17.55 -8.17 -2.85
CA SER A 66 17.56 -9.25 -3.85
C SER A 66 17.75 -10.62 -3.18
N LEU A 67 18.38 -10.64 -2.00
CA LEU A 67 18.62 -11.84 -1.21
C LEU A 67 17.36 -12.27 -0.44
N PRO A 68 16.92 -13.54 -0.59
CA PRO A 68 15.72 -14.04 0.10
C PRO A 68 15.76 -13.85 1.62
N ALA A 69 16.93 -13.98 2.24
CA ALA A 69 17.10 -13.80 3.69
C ALA A 69 16.72 -12.39 4.17
N ASN A 70 17.02 -11.36 3.37
CA ASN A 70 16.68 -9.98 3.69
C ASN A 70 15.20 -9.69 3.39
N GLN A 71 14.60 -10.35 2.40
CA GLN A 71 13.17 -10.26 2.14
C GLN A 71 12.33 -10.79 3.32
N GLU A 72 12.81 -11.83 4.03
CA GLU A 72 12.17 -12.33 5.25
C GLU A 72 12.11 -11.28 6.37
N LEU A 73 13.02 -10.28 6.39
CA LEU A 73 12.94 -9.17 7.35
C LEU A 73 11.70 -8.32 7.10
N ILE A 74 11.38 -8.03 5.84
CA ILE A 74 10.16 -7.28 5.47
C ILE A 74 8.91 -8.10 5.79
N VAL A 75 8.92 -9.41 5.54
CA VAL A 75 7.81 -10.30 5.93
C VAL A 75 7.61 -10.30 7.46
N ARG A 76 8.70 -10.23 8.25
CA ARG A 76 8.63 -10.12 9.71
C ARG A 76 8.10 -8.76 10.18
N LEU A 77 8.45 -7.66 9.50
CA LEU A 77 7.87 -6.34 9.77
C LEU A 77 6.37 -6.31 9.46
N ALA A 78 5.95 -7.02 8.41
CA ALA A 78 4.56 -7.15 7.99
C ALA A 78 3.78 -8.24 8.76
N ARG A 79 4.25 -8.69 9.94
CA ARG A 79 3.56 -9.70 10.76
C ARG A 79 2.12 -9.29 11.05
N GLY A 80 1.19 -10.22 10.83
CA GLY A 80 -0.25 -9.97 11.00
C GLY A 80 -0.95 -9.37 9.78
N LEU A 81 -0.23 -8.95 8.74
CA LEU A 81 -0.81 -8.42 7.49
C LEU A 81 -0.99 -9.49 6.40
N GLY A 82 -0.59 -10.73 6.66
CA GLY A 82 -0.84 -11.88 5.77
C GLY A 82 0.02 -11.90 4.50
N MET A 83 1.22 -11.34 4.56
CA MET A 83 2.21 -11.35 3.46
C MET A 83 3.18 -12.53 3.60
N SER A 84 3.65 -13.06 2.48
CA SER A 84 4.81 -13.95 2.40
C SER A 84 5.84 -13.40 1.41
N ARG A 85 6.95 -14.11 1.19
CA ARG A 85 8.02 -13.62 0.29
C ARG A 85 7.59 -13.50 -1.17
N THR A 86 6.72 -14.40 -1.64
CA THR A 86 6.30 -14.50 -3.06
C THR A 86 4.77 -14.49 -3.22
N GLY A 87 4.02 -14.18 -2.16
CA GLY A 87 2.56 -14.26 -2.17
C GLY A 87 1.89 -13.61 -0.98
N GLY A 88 0.66 -14.06 -0.72
CA GLY A 88 -0.19 -13.51 0.34
C GLY A 88 -0.96 -12.26 -0.08
N TYR A 89 -1.42 -11.51 0.92
CA TYR A 89 -2.27 -10.32 0.76
C TYR A 89 -1.47 -9.02 0.75
N GLY A 90 -0.14 -9.07 0.60
CA GLY A 90 0.75 -7.92 0.67
C GLY A 90 1.78 -7.90 -0.46
N LYS A 91 2.14 -6.70 -0.89
CA LYS A 91 3.19 -6.41 -1.86
C LYS A 91 3.98 -5.20 -1.38
N VAL A 92 5.29 -5.34 -1.27
CA VAL A 92 6.23 -4.24 -1.01
C VAL A 92 7.13 -4.10 -2.23
N ILE A 93 7.22 -2.90 -2.77
CA ILE A 93 8.03 -2.55 -3.94
C ILE A 93 9.08 -1.55 -3.48
N LEU A 94 10.34 -1.92 -3.66
CA LEU A 94 11.48 -1.04 -3.44
C LEU A 94 11.98 -0.59 -4.81
N SER A 95 12.12 0.72 -5.00
CA SER A 95 12.60 1.31 -6.24
C SER A 95 13.70 2.33 -5.97
N LYS A 96 14.79 2.26 -6.74
CA LYS A 96 15.81 3.32 -6.78
C LYS A 96 15.54 4.18 -8.01
N VAL A 97 15.36 5.48 -7.82
CA VAL A 97 15.06 6.44 -8.88
C VAL A 97 16.22 7.43 -9.01
N MET A 98 16.61 7.77 -10.23
CA MET A 98 17.62 8.79 -10.54
C MET A 98 17.10 9.73 -11.59
N LYS A 99 17.45 11.01 -11.54
CA LYS A 99 17.24 11.88 -12.71
C LYS A 99 18.43 11.79 -13.64
N VAL A 100 18.16 11.39 -14.88
CA VAL A 100 19.22 11.27 -15.90
C VAL A 100 19.66 12.66 -16.34
N GLY A 101 20.93 12.96 -16.11
CA GLY A 101 21.60 14.17 -16.56
C GLY A 101 22.53 13.93 -17.74
N PRO A 102 23.30 14.97 -18.12
CA PRO A 102 24.27 14.89 -19.19
C PRO A 102 25.47 13.99 -18.83
N GLU A 103 25.85 13.95 -17.54
CA GLU A 103 26.99 13.15 -17.07
C GLU A 103 26.69 11.65 -17.13
N GLU A 104 25.47 11.23 -16.84
CA GLU A 104 25.05 9.83 -16.90
C GLU A 104 24.97 9.33 -18.34
N CYS A 105 24.46 10.16 -19.26
CA CYS A 105 24.46 9.84 -20.68
C CYS A 105 25.91 9.75 -21.22
N ALA A 106 26.77 10.72 -20.88
CA ALA A 106 28.16 10.74 -21.31
C ALA A 106 28.99 9.58 -20.72
N GLY A 107 28.76 9.24 -19.45
CA GLY A 107 29.40 8.11 -18.76
C GLY A 107 29.05 6.75 -19.37
N ALA A 108 27.88 6.65 -20.01
CA ALA A 108 27.47 5.48 -20.80
C ALA A 108 27.94 5.54 -22.27
N GLY A 109 28.72 6.55 -22.66
CA GLY A 109 29.19 6.75 -24.03
C GLY A 109 28.09 7.16 -25.01
N LEU A 110 26.99 7.74 -24.52
CA LEU A 110 25.84 8.15 -25.32
C LEU A 110 25.88 9.65 -25.61
N SER A 111 25.51 10.03 -26.83
CA SER A 111 25.16 11.43 -27.10
C SER A 111 23.81 11.78 -26.47
N LEU A 112 23.55 13.07 -26.25
CA LEU A 112 22.26 13.54 -25.69
C LEU A 112 21.07 13.14 -26.57
N ALA A 113 21.25 13.01 -27.88
CA ALA A 113 20.21 12.61 -28.82
C ALA A 113 19.88 11.10 -28.72
N GLU A 114 20.85 10.27 -28.34
CA GLU A 114 20.67 8.82 -28.15
C GLU A 114 20.18 8.47 -26.74
N CYS A 115 20.24 9.42 -25.82
CA CYS A 115 19.81 9.28 -24.44
C CYS A 115 18.32 9.63 -24.32
N THR A 116 17.46 8.69 -24.70
CA THR A 116 16.00 8.88 -24.72
C THR A 116 15.45 9.39 -23.39
N ASN A 117 16.04 8.96 -22.26
CA ASN A 117 15.57 9.35 -20.93
C ASN A 117 16.28 10.58 -20.33
N TYR A 118 17.04 11.33 -21.13
CA TYR A 118 17.66 12.58 -20.70
C TYR A 118 16.62 13.54 -20.08
N ASN A 119 16.95 14.10 -18.91
CA ASN A 119 16.13 14.99 -18.11
C ASN A 119 14.82 14.37 -17.56
N PHE A 120 14.70 13.04 -17.58
CA PHE A 120 13.61 12.33 -16.93
C PHE A 120 14.09 11.54 -15.71
N PRO A 121 13.24 11.40 -14.67
CA PRO A 121 13.49 10.46 -13.60
C PRO A 121 13.30 9.03 -14.11
N VAL A 122 14.25 8.14 -13.83
CA VAL A 122 14.26 6.74 -14.25
C VAL A 122 14.48 5.81 -13.06
N ILE A 123 13.87 4.63 -13.13
CA ILE A 123 14.02 3.56 -12.16
C ILE A 123 15.29 2.78 -12.53
N LEU A 124 16.26 2.80 -11.63
CA LEU A 124 17.52 2.07 -11.76
C LEU A 124 17.44 0.65 -11.22
N GLN A 125 16.65 0.47 -10.16
CA GLN A 125 16.47 -0.82 -9.51
C GLN A 125 15.04 -0.95 -9.03
N ARG A 126 14.50 -2.16 -9.15
CA ARG A 126 13.19 -2.55 -8.64
C ARG A 126 13.25 -3.94 -8.00
N ILE A 127 12.82 -4.02 -6.76
CA ILE A 127 12.66 -5.28 -6.04
C ILE A 127 11.21 -5.37 -5.56
N VAL A 128 10.53 -6.44 -5.95
CA VAL A 128 9.14 -6.73 -5.53
C VAL A 128 9.16 -7.90 -4.57
N ILE A 129 8.55 -7.71 -3.40
CA ILE A 129 8.43 -8.72 -2.35
C ILE A 129 6.95 -8.92 -2.07
N GLY A 130 6.52 -10.17 -1.92
CA GLY A 130 5.12 -10.54 -1.77
C GLY A 130 4.44 -10.89 -3.08
N ASN A 131 3.14 -10.67 -3.14
CA ASN A 131 2.33 -11.04 -4.28
C ASN A 131 2.45 -10.01 -5.42
N ALA A 132 3.19 -10.36 -6.47
CA ALA A 132 3.46 -9.49 -7.61
C ALA A 132 2.18 -9.07 -8.37
N ASN A 133 1.12 -9.88 -8.33
CA ASN A 133 -0.15 -9.63 -9.02
C ASN A 133 -1.03 -8.58 -8.33
N LEU A 134 -0.67 -8.15 -7.11
CA LEU A 134 -1.33 -7.04 -6.46
C LEU A 134 -0.98 -5.71 -7.14
N ARG A 135 -1.65 -4.65 -6.68
CA ARG A 135 -1.57 -3.28 -7.19
C ARG A 135 -0.21 -2.92 -7.82
N PRO A 136 -0.18 -2.41 -9.06
CA PRO A 136 1.06 -1.98 -9.70
C PRO A 136 1.69 -0.79 -8.96
N SER A 137 3.00 -0.60 -9.14
CA SER A 137 3.71 0.58 -8.64
C SER A 137 3.06 1.87 -9.17
N ALA A 138 2.93 2.89 -8.31
CA ALA A 138 2.46 4.20 -8.73
C ALA A 138 3.50 4.96 -9.56
N LEU A 139 4.76 4.52 -9.55
CA LEU A 139 5.86 5.10 -10.32
C LEU A 139 5.96 4.53 -11.74
N GLY A 140 5.11 3.59 -12.12
CA GLY A 140 5.23 2.83 -13.37
C GLY A 140 6.13 1.61 -13.22
N GLU A 141 6.05 0.66 -14.15
CA GLU A 141 6.75 -0.63 -14.14
C GLU A 141 7.74 -0.73 -15.31
N PRO A 142 9.07 -0.87 -15.05
CA PRO A 142 10.03 -1.20 -16.08
C PRO A 142 9.65 -2.51 -16.77
N ASN A 143 9.99 -2.63 -18.04
CA ASN A 143 9.80 -3.89 -18.76
C ASN A 143 10.54 -5.02 -18.01
N PRO A 144 9.86 -6.12 -17.63
CA PRO A 144 10.47 -7.24 -16.91
C PRO A 144 11.70 -7.82 -17.59
N SER A 145 11.81 -7.73 -18.93
CA SER A 145 12.99 -8.20 -19.66
C SER A 145 14.26 -7.38 -19.39
N LEU A 146 14.12 -6.18 -18.82
CA LEU A 146 15.23 -5.30 -18.50
C LEU A 146 15.75 -5.50 -17.07
N LEU A 147 15.02 -6.23 -16.23
CA LEU A 147 15.38 -6.48 -14.84
C LEU A 147 16.34 -7.66 -14.74
N ASP A 148 17.50 -7.44 -14.12
CA ASP A 148 18.41 -8.51 -13.74
C ASP A 148 17.95 -9.25 -12.46
N ALA A 149 18.70 -10.28 -12.04
CA ALA A 149 18.38 -11.07 -10.85
C ALA A 149 18.43 -10.24 -9.54
N GLN A 150 19.14 -9.12 -9.54
CA GLN A 150 19.27 -8.17 -8.45
C GLN A 150 18.22 -7.05 -8.53
N GLY A 151 17.38 -7.07 -9.55
CA GLY A 151 16.35 -6.08 -9.82
C GLY A 151 16.87 -4.80 -10.48
N ASN A 152 18.12 -4.72 -10.92
CA ASN A 152 18.62 -3.55 -11.65
C ASN A 152 18.08 -3.53 -13.07
N VAL A 153 17.86 -2.32 -13.60
CA VAL A 153 17.37 -2.10 -14.96
C VAL A 153 18.57 -1.92 -15.90
N THR A 154 18.81 -2.87 -16.80
CA THR A 154 20.05 -2.93 -17.61
C THR A 154 20.13 -1.96 -18.80
N SER A 155 19.06 -1.21 -19.11
CA SER A 155 19.02 -0.22 -20.22
C SER A 155 18.21 1.03 -19.88
N TYR A 156 18.31 1.48 -18.62
CA TYR A 156 17.51 2.59 -18.09
C TYR A 156 17.71 3.95 -18.79
N LEU A 157 18.77 4.15 -19.59
CA LEU A 157 19.03 5.41 -20.31
C LEU A 157 18.28 5.50 -21.65
N ARG A 158 18.06 4.37 -22.32
CA ARG A 158 17.48 4.29 -23.67
C ARG A 158 16.00 3.90 -23.66
N GLU A 159 15.59 3.12 -22.67
CA GLU A 159 14.26 2.50 -22.61
C GLU A 159 13.22 3.40 -21.91
N PRO A 160 12.19 3.91 -22.60
CA PRO A 160 11.17 4.77 -21.98
C PRO A 160 10.38 4.09 -20.86
N SER A 161 10.29 2.75 -20.88
CA SER A 161 9.60 1.98 -19.84
C SER A 161 10.27 2.12 -18.47
N ALA A 162 11.55 2.48 -18.42
CA ALA A 162 12.26 2.72 -17.16
C ALA A 162 11.90 4.06 -16.51
N ARG A 163 11.17 4.97 -17.18
CA ARG A 163 10.83 6.28 -16.62
C ARG A 163 9.87 6.16 -15.43
N ALA A 164 10.17 6.91 -14.38
CA ALA A 164 9.28 7.03 -13.23
C ALA A 164 8.15 8.02 -13.55
N VAL A 165 6.91 7.52 -13.64
CA VAL A 165 5.73 8.30 -14.03
C VAL A 165 5.42 9.35 -12.95
N ASN A 166 5.31 10.62 -13.36
CA ASN A 166 4.97 11.76 -12.51
C ASN A 166 5.87 11.94 -11.27
N PHE A 167 7.09 11.41 -11.27
CA PHE A 167 7.97 11.48 -10.09
C PHE A 167 8.38 12.92 -9.75
N ASP A 168 8.64 13.76 -10.76
CA ASP A 168 8.98 15.18 -10.56
C ASP A 168 7.87 15.99 -9.86
N ALA A 169 6.61 15.54 -9.94
CA ALA A 169 5.50 16.18 -9.22
C ALA A 169 5.47 15.81 -7.72
N ILE A 170 6.18 14.75 -7.33
CA ILE A 170 6.25 14.24 -5.96
C ILE A 170 7.55 14.71 -5.30
N LEU A 171 8.68 14.50 -5.97
CA LEU A 171 10.00 14.94 -5.57
C LEU A 171 10.77 15.34 -6.81
N ARG A 172 11.09 16.63 -6.93
CA ARG A 172 11.89 17.15 -8.02
C ARG A 172 13.36 16.89 -7.70
N LEU A 173 13.98 16.05 -8.52
CA LEU A 173 15.41 15.75 -8.46
C LEU A 173 16.17 16.69 -9.41
N GLU A 174 17.39 17.02 -9.06
CA GLU A 174 18.38 17.57 -9.98
C GLU A 174 19.12 16.44 -10.73
N PRO A 175 19.72 16.72 -11.90
CA PRO A 175 20.47 15.74 -12.66
C PRO A 175 21.53 15.01 -11.80
N GLY A 176 21.53 13.68 -11.84
CA GLY A 176 22.43 12.82 -11.05
C GLY A 176 21.99 12.55 -9.62
N GLU A 177 20.95 13.21 -9.12
CA GLU A 177 20.40 12.91 -7.79
C GLU A 177 19.62 11.60 -7.78
N LEU A 178 19.70 10.92 -6.63
CA LEU A 178 19.08 9.63 -6.37
C LEU A 178 18.04 9.76 -5.27
N ALA A 179 16.93 9.03 -5.43
CA ALA A 179 15.91 8.84 -4.40
C ALA A 179 15.59 7.35 -4.24
N TYR A 180 15.36 6.93 -3.01
CA TYR A 180 14.93 5.58 -2.68
C TYR A 180 13.45 5.59 -2.31
N VAL A 181 12.66 4.79 -2.99
CA VAL A 181 11.21 4.75 -2.81
C VAL A 181 10.81 3.37 -2.32
N SER A 182 10.01 3.34 -1.27
CA SER A 182 9.34 2.14 -0.78
C SER A 182 7.84 2.34 -0.91
N GLU A 183 7.19 1.42 -1.60
CA GLU A 183 5.74 1.36 -1.76
C GLU A 183 5.24 0.08 -1.11
N ALA A 184 4.24 0.18 -0.24
CA ALA A 184 3.62 -0.96 0.41
C ALA A 184 2.13 -0.98 0.11
N TYR A 185 1.62 -2.12 -0.34
CA TYR A 185 0.20 -2.35 -0.56
C TYR A 185 -0.24 -3.63 0.13
N PHE A 186 -1.33 -3.57 0.89
CA PHE A 186 -1.91 -4.73 1.55
C PHE A 186 -3.43 -4.75 1.36
N GLU A 187 -3.94 -5.86 0.85
CA GLU A 187 -5.38 -6.09 0.67
C GLU A 187 -6.08 -6.26 2.01
N ALA A 188 -7.26 -5.68 2.14
CA ALA A 188 -8.16 -5.85 3.26
C ALA A 188 -9.32 -6.78 2.89
N PRO A 189 -9.11 -8.11 2.86
CA PRO A 189 -10.11 -9.06 2.40
C PRO A 189 -11.36 -9.09 3.29
N TRP A 190 -11.25 -8.70 4.57
CA TRP A 190 -12.38 -8.58 5.49
C TRP A 190 -13.35 -7.44 5.15
N LEU A 191 -12.94 -6.50 4.29
CA LEU A 191 -13.80 -5.44 3.74
C LEU A 191 -14.38 -5.79 2.38
N ARG A 192 -13.99 -6.93 1.81
CA ARG A 192 -14.41 -7.30 0.48
C ARG A 192 -15.86 -7.75 0.53
N PHE A 193 -16.74 -6.91 0.02
CA PHE A 193 -18.14 -7.25 -0.21
C PHE A 193 -18.33 -7.46 -1.71
N PRO A 194 -18.48 -8.72 -2.17
CA PRO A 194 -18.59 -9.01 -3.60
C PRO A 194 -19.66 -8.16 -4.28
N GLY A 195 -19.27 -7.42 -5.33
CA GLY A 195 -20.17 -6.56 -6.10
C GLY A 195 -20.43 -5.17 -5.50
N PHE A 196 -19.81 -4.82 -4.38
CA PHE A 196 -19.89 -3.49 -3.76
C PHE A 196 -18.52 -2.90 -3.43
N LEU A 197 -17.61 -3.70 -2.86
CA LEU A 197 -16.24 -3.31 -2.51
C LEU A 197 -15.26 -4.39 -2.96
N ASP A 198 -14.89 -4.37 -4.24
CA ASP A 198 -14.06 -5.42 -4.86
C ASP A 198 -12.54 -5.14 -4.83
N GLN A 199 -12.13 -3.90 -4.52
CA GLN A 199 -10.72 -3.50 -4.40
C GLN A 199 -10.45 -2.76 -3.09
N THR A 200 -10.45 -3.51 -1.99
CA THR A 200 -10.18 -2.96 -0.65
C THR A 200 -8.73 -3.23 -0.26
N GLY A 201 -7.95 -2.18 -0.08
CA GLY A 201 -6.56 -2.29 0.33
C GLY A 201 -6.00 -0.97 0.81
N VAL A 202 -4.91 -1.04 1.56
CA VAL A 202 -4.18 0.11 2.05
C VAL A 202 -2.88 0.23 1.28
N TYR A 203 -2.61 1.42 0.74
CA TYR A 203 -1.35 1.78 0.12
C TYR A 203 -0.61 2.82 0.95
N ALA A 204 0.69 2.65 1.12
CA ALA A 204 1.59 3.66 1.67
C ALA A 204 2.82 3.79 0.77
N ARG A 205 3.38 5.00 0.71
CA ARG A 205 4.63 5.31 0.02
C ARG A 205 5.51 6.17 0.90
N THR A 206 6.79 5.84 0.95
CA THR A 206 7.83 6.62 1.62
C THR A 206 9.01 6.82 0.68
N ILE A 207 9.61 8.00 0.72
CA ILE A 207 10.72 8.42 -0.15
C ILE A 207 11.86 8.87 0.77
N PHE A 208 13.08 8.48 0.43
CA PHE A 208 14.32 8.76 1.15
C PHE A 208 15.37 9.33 0.22
#